data_AF-A0A7Y7WID1-F1
#
_entry.id   AF-A0A7Y7WID1-F1
#
_cell.length_a   1.000
_cell.length_b   1.000
_cell.length_c   1.000
_cell.angle_alpha   90.00
_cell.angle_beta   90.00
_cell.angle_gamma   90.00
#
_symmetry.space_group_name_H-M   'P 1'
#
loop_
_entity.id
_entity.type
_entity.pdbx_description
1 polymer ?
#
loop_
_entity_poly.entity_id
_entity_poly.type
_entity_poly.pdbx_seq_one_letter_code
_entity_poly.pdbx_strand_id
1 'polypeptide(L)' 'MIRPITEPLYQLAVTLDQLQDLQTLLETTSAGEADPDAKVFQLLHLVRKTRIEAVKFKQRNQERAADLPPRNALQ' A
#
# COMPACT_ATOMS: atom_id res chain seq x y z
N MET A 1 6.07 38.47 -4.97
CA MET A 1 6.63 37.14 -4.65
C MET A 1 5.48 36.20 -4.36
N ILE A 2 5.19 35.24 -5.25
CA ILE A 2 4.11 34.27 -5.08
C ILE A 2 4.70 33.07 -4.32
N ARG A 3 4.19 32.75 -3.12
CA ARG A 3 4.63 31.57 -2.38
C ARG A 3 4.08 30.33 -3.09
N PRO A 4 4.88 29.26 -3.31
CA PRO A 4 4.34 28.01 -3.82
C PRO A 4 3.34 27.49 -2.79
N ILE A 5 2.11 27.21 -3.23
CA ILE A 5 1.12 26.50 -2.43
C ILE A 5 1.64 25.08 -2.30
N THR A 6 2.25 24.77 -1.16
CA THR A 6 2.65 23.40 -0.85
C THR A 6 1.37 22.60 -0.65
N GLU A 7 1.03 21.74 -1.61
CA GLU A 7 -0.07 20.79 -1.44
C GLU A 7 0.14 20.01 -0.13
N PRO A 8 -0.91 19.86 0.70
CA PRO A 8 -0.80 19.07 1.91
C PRO A 8 -0.51 17.60 1.57
N LEU A 9 0.57 17.06 2.13
CA LEU A 9 0.89 15.65 2.05
C LEU A 9 -0.01 14.87 3.01
N TYR A 10 -1.01 14.19 2.48
CA TYR A 10 -1.83 13.28 3.27
C TYR A 10 -1.08 11.96 3.47
N GLN A 11 -0.60 11.72 4.70
CA GLN A 11 -0.20 10.38 5.12
C GLN A 11 -1.46 9.54 5.33
N LEU A 12 -1.94 8.91 4.26
CA LEU A 12 -3.08 8.00 4.35
C LEU A 12 -2.63 6.72 5.08
N ALA A 13 -3.01 6.60 6.34
CA ALA A 13 -2.84 5.39 7.14
C ALA A 13 -3.83 4.32 6.63
N VAL A 14 -3.45 3.61 5.56
CA VAL A 14 -4.26 2.55 4.96
C VAL A 14 -3.81 1.17 5.44
N THR A 15 -4.76 0.29 5.71
CA THR A 15 -4.50 -1.13 5.98
C THR A 15 -4.19 -1.89 4.69
N LEU A 16 -3.68 -3.13 4.82
CA LEU A 16 -3.46 -4.00 3.67
C LEU A 16 -4.77 -4.31 2.92
N ASP A 17 -5.87 -4.50 3.66
CA ASP A 17 -7.18 -4.78 3.07
C ASP A 17 -7.70 -3.54 2.31
N GLN A 18 -7.52 -2.35 2.88
CA GLN A 18 -7.88 -1.10 2.18
C GLN A 18 -7.03 -0.86 0.91
N LEU A 19 -5.77 -1.29 0.89
CA LEU A 19 -4.95 -1.28 -0.33
C LEU A 19 -5.45 -2.27 -1.38
N GLN A 20 -5.97 -3.42 -0.94
CA GLN A 20 -6.59 -4.41 -1.83
C GLN A 20 -7.88 -3.87 -2.44
N ASP A 21 -8.74 -3.26 -1.63
CA ASP A 21 -9.99 -2.63 -2.10
C ASP A 21 -9.70 -1.50 -3.10
N LEU A 22 -8.73 -0.63 -2.77
CA LEU A 22 -8.32 0.47 -3.65
C LEU A 22 -7.80 -0.05 -4.99
N GLN A 23 -7.04 -1.15 -4.99
CA GLN A 23 -6.60 -1.77 -6.23
C GLN A 23 -7.78 -2.25 -7.06
N THR A 24 -8.74 -2.96 -6.47
CA THR A 24 -9.91 -3.47 -7.19
C THR A 24 -10.75 -2.34 -7.79
N LEU A 25 -10.92 -1.23 -7.08
CA LEU A 25 -11.59 -0.04 -7.58
C LEU A 25 -10.85 0.58 -8.78
N LEU A 26 -9.52 0.70 -8.68
CA LEU A 26 -8.70 1.26 -9.75
C LEU A 26 -8.63 0.35 -10.98
N GLU A 27 -8.61 -0.97 -10.80
CA GLU A 27 -8.71 -1.94 -11.91
C GLU A 27 -10.03 -1.77 -12.64
N THR A 28 -11.14 -1.71 -11.91
CA THR A 28 -12.49 -1.48 -12.47
C THR A 28 -12.57 -0.16 -13.22
N THR A 29 -12.03 0.91 -12.63
CA THR A 29 -12.03 2.25 -13.24
C THR A 29 -11.17 2.29 -14.49
N SER A 30 -9.99 1.67 -14.45
CA SER A 30 -9.05 1.62 -15.58
C SER A 30 -9.55 0.81 -16.77
N ALA A 31 -10.46 -0.15 -16.54
CA ALA A 31 -11.03 -0.98 -17.61
C ALA A 31 -11.92 -0.16 -18.57
N GLY A 32 -12.49 0.95 -18.10
CA GLY A 32 -13.27 1.87 -18.91
C GLY A 32 -12.48 3.07 -19.45
N GLU A 33 -11.17 3.14 -19.15
CA GLU A 33 -10.33 4.26 -19.55
C GLU A 33 -9.76 4.06 -20.95
N ALA A 34 -10.00 5.04 -21.83
CA ALA A 34 -9.56 4.99 -23.21
C ALA A 34 -8.21 5.71 -23.42
N ASP A 35 -7.85 6.64 -22.52
CA ASP A 35 -6.58 7.34 -22.56
C ASP A 35 -5.46 6.48 -21.94
N PRO A 36 -4.49 5.97 -22.73
CA PRO A 36 -3.40 5.14 -22.20
C PRO A 36 -2.48 5.90 -21.22
N ASP A 37 -2.48 7.24 -21.26
CA ASP A 37 -1.66 8.09 -20.39
C ASP A 37 -2.42 8.56 -19.14
N ALA A 38 -3.65 8.07 -18.93
CA ALA A 38 -4.47 8.43 -17.80
C ALA A 38 -3.79 8.14 -16.46
N LYS A 39 -3.95 9.08 -15.52
CA LYS A 39 -3.37 8.98 -14.16
C LYS A 39 -3.84 7.75 -13.38
N VAL A 40 -4.97 7.16 -13.75
CA VAL A 40 -5.49 5.93 -13.13
C VAL A 40 -4.49 4.77 -13.25
N PHE A 41 -3.77 4.66 -14.36
CA PHE A 41 -2.77 3.61 -14.56
C PHE A 41 -1.54 3.82 -13.67
N GLN A 42 -1.08 5.07 -13.54
CA GLN A 42 0.03 5.42 -12.65
C GLN A 42 -0.34 5.14 -11.18
N LEU A 43 -1.56 5.50 -10.78
CA LEU A 43 -2.07 5.26 -9.44
C LEU A 43 -2.24 3.76 -9.17
N LEU A 44 -2.80 2.99 -10.12
CA LEU A 44 -2.93 1.54 -10.01
C LEU A 44 -1.57 0.86 -9.85
N HIS A 45 -0.56 1.29 -10.60
CA HIS A 45 0.81 0.79 -10.46
C HIS A 45 1.40 1.07 -9.08
N LEU A 46 1.21 2.29 -8.57
CA LEU A 46 1.68 2.68 -7.25
C LEU A 46 1.02 1.81 -6.16
N VAL A 47 -0.30 1.63 -6.22
CA VAL A 47 -1.05 0.80 -5.26
C VAL A 47 -0.58 -0.66 -5.31
N ARG A 48 -0.37 -1.22 -6.51
CA ARG A 48 0.17 -2.59 -6.67
C ARG A 48 1.54 -2.74 -6.01
N LYS A 49 2.45 -1.79 -6.23
CA LYS A 49 3.79 -1.80 -5.60
C LYS A 49 3.70 -1.70 -4.08
N THR A 50 2.93 -0.75 -3.57
CA THR A 50 2.76 -0.56 -2.12
C THR A 50 2.18 -1.82 -1.46
N ARG A 51 1.20 -2.47 -2.10
CA ARG A 51 0.62 -3.74 -1.61
C ARG A 51 1.66 -4.85 -1.53
N ILE A 52 2.50 -5.02 -2.55
CA ILE A 52 3.59 -6.02 -2.54
C ILE A 52 4.53 -5.79 -1.36
N GLU A 53 4.95 -4.54 -1.14
CA GLU A 53 5.85 -4.21 -0.02
C GLU A 53 5.18 -4.39 1.34
N ALA A 54 3.89 -4.06 1.47
CA ALA A 54 3.12 -4.28 2.68
C ALA A 54 2.98 -5.78 3.03
N VAL A 55 2.74 -6.64 2.02
CA VAL A 55 2.69 -8.10 2.20
C VAL A 55 4.05 -8.63 2.66
N LYS A 56 5.14 -8.23 2.00
CA LYS A 56 6.51 -8.64 2.40
C LYS A 56 6.83 -8.19 3.83
N PHE A 57 6.43 -6.98 4.20
CA PHE A 57 6.62 -6.47 5.55
C PHE A 57 5.84 -7.30 6.58
N LYS A 58 4.57 -7.62 6.31
CA LYS A 58 3.75 -8.49 7.16
C LYS A 58 4.39 -9.87 7.33
N GLN A 59 4.83 -10.50 6.25
CA GLN A 59 5.48 -11.82 6.27
C GLN A 59 6.75 -11.81 7.13
N ARG A 60 7.66 -10.85 6.90
CA ARG A 60 8.89 -10.71 7.71
C ARG A 60 8.61 -10.52 9.20
N ASN A 61 7.55 -9.79 9.55
CA ASN A 61 7.17 -9.60 10.94
C ASN A 61 6.55 -10.87 11.56
N GLN A 62 5.81 -11.65 10.78
CA GLN A 62 5.29 -12.94 11.23
C GLN A 62 6.41 -13.97 11.46
N GLU A 63 7.39 -14.04 10.56
CA GLU A 63 8.59 -14.89 10.71
C GLU A 63 9.37 -14.52 11.98
N ARG A 64 9.63 -13.22 12.19
CA ARG A 64 10.30 -12.72 13.41
C ARG A 64 9.51 -13.01 14.69
N ALA A 65 8.18 -12.98 14.63
CA ALA A 65 7.32 -13.31 15.76
C ALA A 65 7.34 -14.81 16.08
N ALA A 66 7.52 -15.66 15.06
CA ALA A 66 7.61 -17.12 15.22
C ALA A 66 8.99 -17.58 15.74
N ASP A 67 10.06 -16.84 15.44
CA ASP A 67 11.43 -17.12 15.92
C ASP A 67 11.70 -16.69 17.37
N LEU A 68 10.76 -16.01 18.04
CA LEU A 68 10.90 -15.65 19.44
C LEU A 68 10.58 -16.88 20.32
N PRO A 69 11.53 -17.38 21.14
CA PRO A 69 11.27 -18.50 22.02
C PRO A 69 10.18 -18.14 23.04
N PRO A 70 9.29 -19.08 23.41
CA PRO A 70 8.27 -18.83 24.41
C PRO A 70 8.94 -18.39 25.71
N ARG A 71 8.47 -17.27 26.27
CA ARG A 71 8.96 -16.63 27.51
C ARG A 71 8.96 -17.53 28.76
N ASN A 72 8.49 -18.77 28.65
CA ASN A 72 8.34 -19.74 29.75
C ASN A 72 9.45 -20.81 29.78
N ALA A 73 10.51 -20.70 28.98
CA ALA A 73 11.61 -21.69 28.97
C ALA A 73 12.72 -21.46 30.02
N LEU A 74 12.52 -20.57 31.01
CA LEU A 74 13.53 -20.22 32.02
C LEU A 74 13.00 -20.21 33.47
N GLN A 75 12.04 -21.09 33.80
CA GLN A 75 11.69 -21.38 35.20
C GLN A 75 12.05 -22.81 35.57
#